data_AF-A0A395UKK2-F1
#
_entry.id   AF-A0A395UKK2-F1
#
_cell.length_a   1.000
_cell.length_b   1.000
_cell.length_c   1.000
_cell.angle_alpha   90.00
_cell.angle_beta   90.00
_cell.angle_gamma   90.00
#
_symmetry.space_group_name_H-M   'P 1'
#
loop_
_entity.id
_entity.type
_entity.pdbx_description
1 polymer ?
#
loop_
_entity_poly.entity_id
_entity_poly.type
_entity_poly.pdbx_seq_one_letter_code
_entity_poly.pdbx_strand_id
1 'polypeptide(L)'
;MSDYKVNFREMKSRVGIDDIAYALGYRLDRKAGVGRYIELVLGEGGNRRDTLIVSHPNDKAAQTFFRRDGSKGDVVTLIRENLSSFTVSGKDEWQKIAKVMARFANMPEPEYREDREYVKSAGKICGVFEPFRYEVKPVDTEKIPGLFFRRGLSKATVTALSSFISLIRDRNNGKFEGYNIGFPYTDGKGNEVRGYEIRGLGGYKSKAAGTDSSSSAWVAVPSGISPDNVRSVFFCESAFDAMAFYQMNRIQIGDSAALVSLGGTFSDRQITGVMERFPNARAFDCFDNDLAGRIYGLRMMALQEGIQMKISRTDGGIRIEAKGKVFEPDMKRPLLAQVARQLNIRYRMGQWLPPKAFKDWNDCLLNRPMEPVISPHKEEREQNLSEQRNKGRKI
;
A
#
# COMPACT_ATOMS: atom_id res chain seq x y z
N MET A 1 23.58 -23.39 4.38
CA MET A 1 24.38 -22.17 4.14
C MET A 1 24.22 -21.28 5.35
N SER A 2 25.32 -21.02 6.05
CA SER A 2 25.42 -20.34 7.34
C SER A 2 24.85 -18.91 7.33
N ASP A 3 24.10 -18.54 8.37
CA ASP A 3 23.68 -17.15 8.62
C ASP A 3 24.91 -16.24 8.66
N TYR A 4 25.01 -15.31 7.70
CA TYR A 4 26.08 -14.32 7.71
C TYR A 4 25.79 -13.29 8.80
N LYS A 5 26.39 -13.49 9.98
CA LYS A 5 26.24 -12.59 11.13
C LYS A 5 27.12 -11.35 10.88
N VAL A 6 26.48 -10.23 10.54
CA VAL A 6 27.13 -8.95 10.23
C VAL A 6 28.13 -8.55 11.31
N ASN A 7 29.41 -8.42 10.94
CA ASN A 7 30.46 -7.92 11.83
C ASN A 7 30.77 -6.44 11.53
N PHE A 8 30.14 -5.53 12.28
CA PHE A 8 30.36 -4.09 12.14
C PHE A 8 31.81 -3.65 12.31
N ARG A 9 32.62 -4.40 13.08
CA ARG A 9 34.05 -4.12 13.25
C ARG A 9 34.82 -4.30 11.94
N GLU A 10 34.44 -5.28 11.13
CA GLU A 10 35.06 -5.52 9.82
C GLU A 10 34.57 -4.52 8.76
N MET A 11 33.31 -4.11 8.80
CA MET A 11 32.81 -3.09 7.86
C MET A 11 33.43 -1.70 8.13
N LYS A 12 33.66 -1.35 9.41
CA LYS A 12 34.31 -0.09 9.79
C LYS A 12 35.75 0.03 9.31
N SER A 13 36.47 -1.07 9.09
CA SER A 13 37.83 -0.99 8.53
C SER A 13 37.86 -0.75 7.02
N ARG A 14 36.70 -0.87 6.34
CA ARG A 14 36.58 -0.71 4.88
C ARG A 14 35.82 0.56 4.48
N VAL A 15 34.96 1.08 5.34
CA VAL A 15 34.14 2.27 5.08
C VAL A 15 34.50 3.40 6.03
N GLY A 16 34.95 4.50 5.45
CA GLY A 16 35.28 5.72 6.16
C GLY A 16 34.14 6.74 6.16
N ILE A 17 34.28 7.72 7.05
CA ILE A 17 33.46 8.93 7.11
C ILE A 17 33.57 9.74 5.82
N ASP A 18 34.76 9.76 5.21
CA ASP A 18 35.02 10.42 3.93
C ASP A 18 34.14 9.84 2.82
N ASP A 19 34.07 8.52 2.67
CA ASP A 19 33.26 7.86 1.63
C ASP A 19 31.77 8.23 1.74
N ILE A 20 31.25 8.19 2.98
CA ILE A 20 29.86 8.51 3.29
C ILE A 20 29.58 10.00 3.10
N ALA A 21 30.47 10.87 3.57
CA ALA A 21 30.33 12.31 3.42
C ALA A 21 30.34 12.73 1.94
N TYR A 22 31.20 12.15 1.10
CA TYR A 22 31.17 12.41 -0.33
C TYR A 22 29.85 11.99 -0.98
N ALA A 23 29.29 10.85 -0.60
CA ALA A 23 27.99 10.41 -1.09
C ALA A 23 26.82 11.30 -0.64
N LEU A 24 26.94 11.93 0.54
CA LEU A 24 26.00 12.93 1.04
C LEU A 24 26.18 14.32 0.40
N GLY A 25 27.17 14.48 -0.49
CA GLY A 25 27.43 15.71 -1.21
C GLY A 25 28.40 16.68 -0.55
N TYR A 26 29.12 16.25 0.50
CA TYR A 26 30.19 17.04 1.09
C TYR A 26 31.39 17.11 0.14
N ARG A 27 32.14 18.20 0.21
CA ARG A 27 33.37 18.42 -0.58
C ARG A 27 34.52 18.84 0.31
N LEU A 28 35.73 18.44 -0.05
CA LEU A 28 36.94 18.82 0.67
C LEU A 28 37.18 20.32 0.58
N ASP A 29 37.29 20.99 1.73
CA ASP A 29 37.73 22.39 1.79
C ASP A 29 39.26 22.46 1.65
N ARG A 30 39.72 22.66 0.41
CA ARG A 30 41.14 22.77 0.08
C ARG A 30 41.84 23.95 0.78
N LYS A 31 41.09 24.93 1.31
CA LYS A 31 41.64 26.07 2.04
C LYS A 31 42.08 25.73 3.47
N ALA A 32 41.52 24.68 4.07
CA ALA A 32 41.82 24.27 5.44
C ALA A 32 43.14 23.48 5.58
N GLY A 33 43.77 23.11 4.46
CA GLY A 33 44.97 22.26 4.43
C GLY A 33 44.64 20.78 4.68
N VAL A 34 45.55 19.89 4.26
CA VAL A 34 45.44 18.43 4.48
C VAL A 34 46.54 18.04 5.45
N GLY A 35 46.17 17.64 6.66
CA GLY A 35 47.12 17.29 7.73
C GLY A 35 46.57 16.20 8.64
N ARG A 36 46.63 16.42 9.97
CA ARG A 36 46.05 15.50 10.96
C ARG A 36 44.51 15.37 10.83
N TYR A 37 43.88 16.38 10.24
CA TYR A 37 42.45 16.44 9.97
C TYR A 37 42.20 16.85 8.51
N ILE A 38 41.01 16.52 8.01
CA ILE A 38 40.46 17.08 6.77
C ILE A 38 39.11 17.74 7.06
N GLU A 39 38.81 18.85 6.40
CA GLU A 39 37.50 19.51 6.50
C GLU A 39 36.63 19.19 5.29
N LEU A 40 35.45 18.62 5.52
CA LEU A 40 34.45 18.32 4.52
C LEU A 40 33.24 19.25 4.71
N VAL A 41 32.88 20.01 3.69
CA VAL A 41 31.84 21.05 3.76
C VAL A 41 30.65 20.68 2.88
N LEU A 42 29.44 20.83 3.41
CA LEU A 42 28.19 20.68 2.68
C LEU A 42 27.65 22.06 2.27
N GLY A 43 27.56 22.32 0.96
CA GLY A 43 27.19 23.62 0.39
C GLY A 43 28.38 24.44 -0.09
N GLU A 44 28.13 25.51 -0.84
CA GLU A 44 29.17 26.38 -1.42
C GLU A 44 29.01 27.84 -1.01
N GLY A 45 30.13 28.58 -0.92
CA GLY A 45 30.15 30.02 -0.65
C GLY A 45 29.56 30.41 0.70
N GLY A 46 28.65 31.39 0.71
CA GLY A 46 27.94 31.86 1.91
C GLY A 46 26.80 30.95 2.38
N ASN A 47 26.54 29.83 1.70
CA ASN A 47 25.47 28.87 2.03
C ASN A 47 26.04 27.55 2.58
N ARG A 48 27.04 27.65 3.47
CA ARG A 48 27.62 26.49 4.17
C ARG A 48 26.62 25.95 5.18
N ARG A 49 26.11 24.73 4.94
CA ARG A 49 25.06 24.10 5.76
C ARG A 49 25.64 23.23 6.87
N ASP A 50 26.73 22.52 6.58
CA ASP A 50 27.43 21.69 7.57
C ASP A 50 28.94 21.63 7.26
N THR A 51 29.76 21.36 8.27
CA THR A 51 31.21 21.15 8.14
C THR A 51 31.65 20.05 9.10
N LEU A 52 32.13 18.94 8.53
CA LEU A 52 32.70 17.81 9.26
C LEU A 52 34.22 17.95 9.29
N ILE A 53 34.79 17.92 10.50
CA ILE A 53 36.24 17.85 10.69
C ILE A 53 36.57 16.38 10.97
N VAL A 54 37.17 15.72 9.98
CA VAL A 54 37.46 14.28 10.02
C VAL A 54 38.89 14.05 10.50
N SER A 55 39.01 13.22 11.55
CA SER A 55 40.27 12.79 12.15
C SER A 55 40.72 11.46 11.55
N HIS A 56 42.03 11.20 11.57
CA HIS A 56 42.64 9.98 11.01
C HIS A 56 42.23 9.70 9.56
N PRO A 57 42.36 10.67 8.63
CA PRO A 57 41.88 10.53 7.25
C PRO A 57 42.45 9.29 6.53
N ASN A 58 43.65 8.84 6.94
CA ASN A 58 44.33 7.69 6.34
C ASN A 58 43.99 6.33 6.97
N ASP A 59 43.19 6.28 8.04
CA ASP A 59 42.78 5.03 8.70
C ASP A 59 41.26 5.00 8.90
N LYS A 60 40.56 4.35 7.96
CA LYS A 60 39.09 4.25 7.95
C LYS A 60 38.52 3.66 9.24
N ALA A 61 39.21 2.71 9.88
CA ALA A 61 38.74 2.10 11.13
C ALA A 61 38.78 3.06 12.32
N ALA A 62 39.73 4.00 12.30
CA ALA A 62 39.94 5.00 13.35
C ALA A 62 39.33 6.38 13.02
N GLN A 63 38.70 6.52 11.85
CA GLN A 63 38.07 7.77 11.44
C GLN A 63 36.94 8.15 12.38
N THR A 64 37.02 9.37 12.89
CA THR A 64 35.97 10.03 13.68
C THR A 64 35.76 11.43 13.12
N PHE A 65 34.55 11.96 13.25
CA PHE A 65 34.24 13.35 12.91
C PHE A 65 33.88 14.13 14.15
N PHE A 66 34.10 15.44 14.07
CA PHE A 66 33.49 16.39 14.97
C PHE A 66 33.07 17.65 14.20
N ARG A 67 32.05 18.34 14.70
CA ARG A 67 31.59 19.64 14.21
C ARG A 67 31.97 20.72 15.20
N ARG A 68 31.90 21.98 14.75
CA ARG A 68 32.21 23.15 15.61
C ARG A 68 31.19 23.37 16.74
N ASP A 69 30.00 22.78 16.63
CA ASP A 69 28.98 22.77 17.68
C ASP A 69 29.26 21.74 18.80
N GLY A 70 30.33 20.95 18.67
CA GLY A 70 30.74 19.93 19.63
C GLY A 70 30.15 18.54 19.38
N SER A 71 29.26 18.37 18.41
CA SER A 71 28.79 17.05 17.99
C SER A 71 29.95 16.24 17.39
N LYS A 72 30.01 14.95 17.72
CA LYS A 72 31.08 14.05 17.27
C LYS A 72 30.56 12.63 17.14
N GLY A 73 31.20 11.86 16.27
CA GLY A 73 30.79 10.49 16.01
C GLY A 73 31.75 9.73 15.11
N ASP A 74 31.39 8.49 14.83
CA ASP A 74 32.04 7.68 13.83
C ASP A 74 31.18 7.58 12.57
N VAL A 75 31.62 6.77 11.60
CA VAL A 75 30.89 6.52 10.35
C VAL A 75 29.46 6.02 10.57
N VAL A 76 29.19 5.24 11.63
CA VAL A 76 27.85 4.73 11.94
C VAL A 76 26.96 5.87 12.43
N THR A 77 27.49 6.76 13.27
CA THR A 77 26.78 7.95 13.70
C THR A 77 26.40 8.84 12.51
N LEU A 78 27.32 9.07 11.56
CA LEU A 78 27.05 9.90 10.39
C LEU A 78 25.96 9.29 9.48
N ILE A 79 26.01 7.98 9.24
CA ILE A 79 24.97 7.28 8.47
C ILE A 79 23.62 7.37 9.19
N ARG A 80 23.62 7.20 10.52
CA ARG A 80 22.40 7.28 11.32
C ARG A 80 21.73 8.65 11.20
N GLU A 81 22.52 9.72 11.36
CA GLU A 81 22.04 11.12 11.23
C GLU A 81 21.44 11.40 9.85
N ASN A 82 21.90 10.70 8.81
CA ASN A 82 21.54 10.96 7.41
C ASN A 82 20.82 9.78 6.75
N LEU A 83 20.17 8.91 7.53
CA LEU A 83 19.64 7.65 7.02
C LEU A 83 18.59 7.84 5.91
N SER A 84 17.80 8.91 5.98
CA SER A 84 16.81 9.29 4.97
C SER A 84 17.42 9.67 3.61
N SER A 85 18.70 10.04 3.58
CA SER A 85 19.42 10.37 2.34
C SER A 85 19.87 9.12 1.57
N PHE A 86 19.84 7.94 2.19
CA PHE A 86 20.21 6.67 1.56
C PHE A 86 18.97 5.89 1.14
N THR A 87 18.95 5.42 -0.11
CA THR A 87 17.88 4.53 -0.60
C THR A 87 18.09 3.11 -0.06
N VAL A 88 17.68 2.86 1.19
CA VAL A 88 17.80 1.56 1.86
C VAL A 88 16.51 1.12 2.57
N SER A 89 16.19 -0.17 2.46
CA SER A 89 15.05 -0.80 3.11
C SER A 89 15.50 -1.70 4.27
N GLY A 90 14.76 -1.70 5.36
CA GLY A 90 15.05 -2.53 6.54
C GLY A 90 13.97 -2.33 7.60
N LYS A 91 13.78 -3.35 8.45
CA LYS A 91 12.75 -3.35 9.50
C LYS A 91 13.12 -2.44 10.66
N ASP A 92 14.40 -2.35 10.95
CA ASP A 92 14.96 -1.49 11.98
C ASP A 92 16.08 -0.59 11.42
N GLU A 93 16.43 0.43 12.20
CA GLU A 93 17.46 1.40 11.86
C GLU A 93 18.84 0.75 11.67
N TRP A 94 19.15 -0.28 12.45
CA TRP A 94 20.43 -0.98 12.43
C TRP A 94 20.62 -1.83 11.16
N GLN A 95 19.57 -2.47 10.66
CA GLN A 95 19.56 -3.21 9.39
C GLN A 95 19.81 -2.26 8.22
N LYS A 96 19.17 -1.09 8.24
CA LYS A 96 19.40 -0.06 7.21
C LYS A 96 20.84 0.43 7.24
N ILE A 97 21.38 0.73 8.42
CA ILE A 97 22.79 1.11 8.60
C ILE A 97 23.72 0.00 8.11
N ALA A 98 23.44 -1.27 8.43
CA ALA A 98 24.25 -2.41 8.00
C ALA A 98 24.28 -2.55 6.47
N LYS A 99 23.14 -2.35 5.79
CA LYS A 99 23.06 -2.37 4.32
C LYS A 99 23.83 -1.20 3.69
N VAL A 100 23.72 0.01 4.24
CA VAL A 100 24.55 1.15 3.78
C VAL A 100 26.04 0.81 3.94
N MET A 101 26.46 0.36 5.12
CA MET A 101 27.85 -0.02 5.38
C MET A 101 28.35 -1.12 4.44
N ALA A 102 27.56 -2.17 4.19
CA ALA A 102 27.94 -3.26 3.29
C ALA A 102 28.12 -2.78 1.84
N ARG A 103 27.21 -1.92 1.36
CA ARG A 103 27.28 -1.34 0.01
C ARG A 103 28.55 -0.50 -0.19
N PHE A 104 28.91 0.34 0.78
CA PHE A 104 30.14 1.13 0.70
C PHE A 104 31.40 0.28 0.92
N ALA A 105 31.31 -0.83 1.65
CA ALA A 105 32.41 -1.77 1.85
C ALA A 105 32.66 -2.69 0.64
N ASN A 106 31.85 -2.57 -0.43
CA ASN A 106 31.77 -3.50 -1.56
C ASN A 106 31.61 -4.97 -1.09
N MET A 107 30.87 -5.15 0.00
CA MET A 107 30.55 -6.46 0.57
C MET A 107 29.12 -6.84 0.17
N PRO A 108 28.80 -8.15 0.12
CA PRO A 108 27.41 -8.58 -0.04
C PRO A 108 26.53 -7.92 1.02
N GLU A 109 25.43 -7.29 0.60
CA GLU A 109 24.47 -6.73 1.54
C GLU A 109 23.93 -7.85 2.44
N PRO A 110 23.83 -7.64 3.76
CA PRO A 110 23.34 -8.67 4.65
C PRO A 110 21.89 -9.04 4.36
N GLU A 111 21.71 -10.27 3.90
CA GLU A 111 20.41 -10.89 3.69
C GLU A 111 19.86 -11.38 5.03
N TYR A 112 18.96 -10.62 5.64
CA TYR A 112 18.22 -11.08 6.81
C TYR A 112 17.22 -12.16 6.37
N ARG A 113 17.25 -13.34 7.02
CA ARG A 113 16.48 -14.55 6.65
C ARG A 113 14.99 -14.30 6.34
N GLU A 114 14.38 -13.33 7.02
CA GLU A 114 12.99 -12.94 6.83
C GLU A 114 12.74 -12.20 5.50
N ASP A 115 13.73 -11.44 5.01
CA ASP A 115 13.70 -10.83 3.67
C ASP A 115 13.87 -11.91 2.60
N ARG A 116 14.58 -13.01 2.86
CA ARG A 116 14.70 -14.13 1.91
C ARG A 116 13.45 -15.01 1.89
N GLU A 117 12.68 -15.11 2.98
CA GLU A 117 11.34 -15.71 2.92
C GLU A 117 10.34 -14.77 2.24
N TYR A 118 10.46 -13.45 2.45
CA TYR A 118 9.65 -12.46 1.74
C TYR A 118 10.02 -12.34 0.25
N VAL A 119 11.29 -12.47 -0.12
CA VAL A 119 11.82 -12.45 -1.50
C VAL A 119 11.80 -13.85 -2.13
N LYS A 120 11.76 -14.95 -1.37
CA LYS A 120 11.35 -16.26 -1.93
C LYS A 120 9.83 -16.35 -2.12
N SER A 121 9.05 -15.61 -1.34
CA SER A 121 7.60 -15.51 -1.56
C SER A 121 7.22 -14.44 -2.60
N ALA A 122 8.03 -13.39 -2.79
CA ALA A 122 7.84 -12.35 -3.80
C ALA A 122 8.63 -12.61 -5.11
N GLY A 123 9.78 -13.27 -5.02
CA GLY A 123 10.61 -13.77 -6.13
C GLY A 123 10.20 -15.17 -6.60
N LYS A 124 9.18 -15.79 -5.96
CA LYS A 124 8.20 -16.60 -6.68
C LYS A 124 7.35 -15.66 -7.54
N ILE A 125 7.97 -15.20 -8.62
CA ILE A 125 7.26 -14.66 -9.78
C ILE A 125 6.19 -15.69 -10.16
N CYS A 126 4.92 -15.27 -10.08
CA CYS A 126 3.76 -15.84 -10.75
C CYS A 126 3.69 -17.38 -10.79
N GLY A 127 3.42 -18.02 -9.66
CA GLY A 127 2.67 -19.28 -9.75
C GLY A 127 1.31 -18.95 -10.37
N VAL A 128 0.97 -19.59 -11.49
CA VAL A 128 -0.42 -19.56 -11.98
C VAL A 128 -1.30 -20.05 -10.85
N PHE A 129 -2.46 -19.42 -10.63
CA PHE A 129 -3.43 -19.92 -9.66
C PHE A 129 -3.68 -21.42 -9.90
N GLU A 130 -3.44 -22.24 -8.88
CA GLU A 130 -3.63 -23.70 -8.95
C GLU A 130 -4.90 -24.08 -8.19
N PRO A 131 -6.03 -24.37 -8.89
CA PRO A 131 -7.29 -24.68 -8.22
C PRO A 131 -7.18 -25.89 -7.28
N PHE A 132 -6.40 -26.91 -7.64
CA PHE A 132 -6.24 -28.15 -6.87
C PHE A 132 -5.58 -27.96 -5.49
N ARG A 133 -4.84 -26.87 -5.28
CA ARG A 133 -4.28 -26.51 -3.97
C ARG A 133 -5.39 -26.19 -2.96
N TYR A 134 -6.54 -25.75 -3.44
CA TYR A 134 -7.63 -25.27 -2.62
C TYR A 134 -8.75 -26.30 -2.57
N GLU A 135 -9.25 -26.56 -1.36
CA GLU A 135 -10.55 -27.18 -1.21
C GLU A 135 -11.61 -26.08 -1.16
N VAL A 136 -12.58 -26.16 -2.07
CA VAL A 136 -13.62 -25.14 -2.26
C VAL A 136 -14.99 -25.78 -2.07
N LYS A 137 -15.85 -25.14 -1.28
CA LYS A 137 -17.23 -25.55 -1.05
C LYS A 137 -18.17 -24.36 -1.24
N PRO A 138 -19.42 -24.57 -1.69
CA PRO A 138 -20.41 -23.50 -1.69
C PRO A 138 -20.72 -23.05 -0.26
N VAL A 139 -21.23 -21.83 -0.11
CA VAL A 139 -21.76 -21.36 1.17
C VAL A 139 -23.10 -22.06 1.43
N ASP A 140 -23.20 -22.76 2.56
CA ASP A 140 -24.47 -23.29 3.06
C ASP A 140 -25.34 -22.14 3.58
N THR A 141 -26.47 -21.87 2.91
CA THR A 141 -27.39 -20.79 3.25
C THR A 141 -28.17 -21.06 4.54
N GLU A 142 -28.24 -22.30 5.01
CA GLU A 142 -28.79 -22.64 6.33
C GLU A 142 -27.75 -22.51 7.45
N LYS A 143 -26.46 -22.62 7.12
CA LYS A 143 -25.35 -22.52 8.07
C LYS A 143 -24.34 -21.44 7.66
N ILE A 144 -24.83 -20.21 7.54
CA ILE A 144 -24.01 -19.06 7.14
C ILE A 144 -22.89 -18.79 8.17
N PRO A 145 -21.63 -18.64 7.73
CA PRO A 145 -20.53 -18.28 8.62
C PRO A 145 -20.81 -16.99 9.42
N GLY A 146 -20.62 -17.05 10.74
CA GLY A 146 -20.84 -15.90 11.63
C GLY A 146 -20.00 -14.65 11.34
N LEU A 147 -18.98 -14.75 10.48
CA LEU A 147 -18.22 -13.60 10.00
C LEU A 147 -19.08 -12.60 9.21
N PHE A 148 -20.06 -13.06 8.43
CA PHE A 148 -20.97 -12.16 7.68
C PHE A 148 -21.80 -11.29 8.63
N PHE A 149 -22.40 -11.89 9.66
CA PHE A 149 -23.21 -11.15 10.63
C PHE A 149 -22.39 -10.15 11.44
N ARG A 150 -21.15 -10.50 11.82
CA ARG A 150 -20.21 -9.54 12.46
C ARG A 150 -19.82 -8.37 11.57
N ARG A 151 -20.03 -8.49 10.26
CA ARG A 151 -19.86 -7.43 9.25
C ARG A 151 -21.17 -6.70 8.94
N GLY A 152 -22.26 -6.97 9.67
CA GLY A 152 -23.58 -6.36 9.46
C GLY A 152 -24.38 -6.96 8.30
N LEU A 153 -23.85 -7.98 7.62
CA LEU A 153 -24.50 -8.58 6.45
C LEU A 153 -25.62 -9.54 6.90
N SER A 154 -26.80 -9.35 6.34
CA SER A 154 -28.00 -10.14 6.63
C SER A 154 -27.98 -11.50 5.93
N LYS A 155 -28.74 -12.47 6.46
CA LYS A 155 -28.96 -13.78 5.81
C LYS A 155 -29.46 -13.60 4.36
N ALA A 156 -30.37 -12.66 4.13
CA ALA A 156 -30.93 -12.40 2.81
C ALA A 156 -29.85 -11.96 1.80
N THR A 157 -28.96 -11.03 2.19
CA THR A 157 -27.86 -10.57 1.32
C THR A 157 -26.88 -11.70 1.01
N VAL A 158 -26.48 -12.47 2.02
CA VAL A 158 -25.54 -13.58 1.81
C VAL A 158 -26.17 -14.66 0.93
N THR A 159 -27.47 -14.93 1.10
CA THR A 159 -28.21 -15.90 0.27
C THR A 159 -28.26 -15.43 -1.19
N ALA A 160 -28.61 -14.16 -1.43
CA ALA A 160 -28.68 -13.58 -2.77
C ALA A 160 -27.33 -13.58 -3.51
N LEU A 161 -26.22 -13.56 -2.77
CA LEU A 161 -24.86 -13.55 -3.32
C LEU A 161 -24.14 -14.90 -3.18
N SER A 162 -24.83 -15.93 -2.68
CA SER A 162 -24.20 -17.21 -2.30
C SER A 162 -23.52 -17.93 -3.47
N SER A 163 -24.05 -17.80 -4.69
CA SER A 163 -23.45 -18.33 -5.93
C SER A 163 -22.12 -17.66 -6.30
N PHE A 164 -21.84 -16.49 -5.75
CA PHE A 164 -20.61 -15.73 -5.98
C PHE A 164 -19.65 -15.82 -4.80
N ILE A 165 -19.93 -16.64 -3.80
CA ILE A 165 -19.12 -16.77 -2.60
C ILE A 165 -18.75 -18.24 -2.42
N SER A 166 -17.53 -18.50 -1.97
CA SER A 166 -17.09 -19.85 -1.63
C SER A 166 -16.52 -19.92 -0.23
N LEU A 167 -16.57 -21.11 0.36
CA LEU A 167 -15.75 -21.49 1.49
C LEU A 167 -14.47 -22.11 0.96
N ILE A 168 -13.32 -21.55 1.32
CA ILE A 168 -12.02 -21.94 0.77
C ILE A 168 -11.03 -22.33 1.87
N ARG A 169 -10.40 -23.48 1.71
CA ARG A 169 -9.30 -23.96 2.56
C ARG A 169 -8.06 -24.20 1.70
N ASP A 170 -6.94 -23.66 2.14
CA ASP A 170 -5.63 -23.91 1.52
C ASP A 170 -5.06 -25.22 2.07
N ARG A 171 -4.95 -26.25 1.22
CA ARG A 171 -4.43 -27.57 1.63
C ARG A 171 -2.97 -27.52 2.07
N ASN A 172 -2.22 -26.51 1.64
CA ASN A 172 -0.81 -26.34 1.99
C ASN A 172 -0.62 -25.50 3.27
N ASN A 173 -1.69 -24.96 3.84
CA ASN A 173 -1.61 -24.20 5.08
C ASN A 173 -1.85 -25.12 6.30
N GLY A 174 -0.77 -25.64 6.88
CA GLY A 174 -0.83 -26.46 8.10
C GLY A 174 -1.21 -25.70 9.38
N LYS A 175 -1.33 -24.36 9.36
CA LYS A 175 -1.67 -23.56 10.55
C LYS A 175 -3.18 -23.37 10.76
N PHE A 176 -4.00 -23.71 9.76
CA PHE A 176 -5.44 -23.48 9.81
C PHE A 176 -6.19 -24.58 9.07
N GLU A 177 -7.01 -25.33 9.80
CA GLU A 177 -7.77 -26.46 9.25
C GLU A 177 -9.21 -26.12 8.85
N GLY A 178 -9.67 -24.90 9.12
CA GLY A 178 -11.02 -24.45 8.75
C GLY A 178 -11.14 -23.93 7.32
N TYR A 179 -12.32 -23.38 7.01
CA TYR A 179 -12.57 -22.63 5.78
C TYR A 179 -12.59 -21.13 6.06
N ASN A 180 -11.94 -20.38 5.19
CA ASN A 180 -12.15 -18.94 5.07
C ASN A 180 -13.26 -18.65 4.06
N ILE A 181 -13.77 -17.43 4.07
CA ILE A 181 -14.64 -16.94 3.00
C ILE A 181 -13.75 -16.53 1.83
N GLY A 182 -14.04 -17.08 0.66
CA GLY A 182 -13.39 -16.79 -0.60
C GLY A 182 -14.34 -16.09 -1.56
N PHE A 183 -13.84 -15.05 -2.20
CA PHE A 183 -14.52 -14.33 -3.28
C PHE A 183 -13.76 -14.63 -4.57
N PRO A 184 -14.30 -15.49 -5.46
CA PRO A 184 -13.61 -15.95 -6.67
C PRO A 184 -13.32 -14.80 -7.62
N TYR A 185 -12.08 -14.71 -8.09
CA TYR A 185 -11.69 -13.77 -9.13
C TYR A 185 -11.89 -14.44 -10.47
N THR A 186 -12.60 -13.77 -11.37
CA THR A 186 -12.79 -14.22 -12.75
C THR A 186 -12.25 -13.17 -13.73
N ASP A 187 -11.77 -13.63 -14.87
CA ASP A 187 -11.33 -12.75 -15.96
C ASP A 187 -12.50 -12.02 -16.64
N GLY A 188 -12.21 -11.21 -17.65
CA GLY A 188 -13.22 -10.47 -18.43
C GLY A 188 -14.25 -11.36 -19.14
N LYS A 189 -13.98 -12.66 -19.33
CA LYS A 189 -14.96 -13.62 -19.89
C LYS A 189 -15.87 -14.18 -18.81
N GLY A 190 -15.42 -14.24 -17.56
CA GLY A 190 -16.22 -14.67 -16.42
C GLY A 190 -16.37 -16.19 -16.29
N ASN A 191 -15.62 -16.96 -17.06
CA ASN A 191 -15.84 -18.41 -17.19
C ASN A 191 -14.98 -19.25 -16.23
N GLU A 192 -13.85 -18.71 -15.78
CA GLU A 192 -12.88 -19.46 -14.98
C GLU A 192 -12.42 -18.68 -13.76
N VAL A 193 -12.27 -19.39 -12.64
CA VAL A 193 -11.71 -18.84 -11.43
C VAL A 193 -10.18 -18.77 -11.54
N ARG A 194 -9.65 -17.56 -11.43
CA ARG A 194 -8.22 -17.21 -11.52
C ARG A 194 -7.62 -16.83 -10.17
N GLY A 195 -8.31 -17.12 -9.08
CA GLY A 195 -7.87 -16.88 -7.71
C GLY A 195 -9.01 -16.44 -6.79
N TYR A 196 -8.67 -15.97 -5.60
CA TYR A 196 -9.65 -15.56 -4.60
C TYR A 196 -9.16 -14.36 -3.79
N GLU A 197 -10.04 -13.39 -3.52
CA GLU A 197 -9.94 -12.56 -2.31
C GLU A 197 -10.40 -13.41 -1.12
N ILE A 198 -9.62 -13.45 -0.03
CA ILE A 198 -9.90 -14.29 1.13
C ILE A 198 -10.13 -13.44 2.38
N ARG A 199 -11.19 -13.77 3.12
CA ARG A 199 -11.56 -13.17 4.39
C ARG A 199 -11.73 -14.23 5.47
N GLY A 200 -11.14 -14.00 6.63
CA GLY A 200 -11.18 -14.91 7.77
C GLY A 200 -11.48 -14.22 9.09
N LEU A 201 -11.47 -15.01 10.16
CA LEU A 201 -11.66 -14.54 11.53
C LEU A 201 -10.57 -13.54 11.95
N GLY A 202 -10.86 -12.72 12.97
CA GLY A 202 -9.88 -11.78 13.52
C GLY A 202 -9.42 -10.67 12.57
N GLY A 203 -10.19 -10.40 11.51
CA GLY A 203 -9.82 -9.42 10.49
C GLY A 203 -8.84 -9.94 9.44
N TYR A 204 -8.60 -11.26 9.38
CA TYR A 204 -7.75 -11.87 8.36
C TYR A 204 -8.21 -11.48 6.95
N LYS A 205 -7.29 -10.90 6.19
CA LYS A 205 -7.44 -10.49 4.78
C LYS A 205 -6.24 -11.00 4.01
N SER A 206 -6.47 -11.74 2.93
CA SER A 206 -5.42 -12.20 2.04
C SER A 206 -5.96 -12.43 0.63
N LYS A 207 -5.10 -12.91 -0.26
CA LYS A 207 -5.47 -13.47 -1.56
C LYS A 207 -4.97 -14.89 -1.65
N ALA A 208 -5.64 -15.75 -2.40
CA ALA A 208 -5.11 -17.07 -2.72
C ALA A 208 -3.77 -16.93 -3.45
N ALA A 209 -2.84 -17.84 -3.18
CA ALA A 209 -1.54 -17.84 -3.83
C ALA A 209 -1.72 -18.02 -5.35
N GLY A 210 -1.03 -17.19 -6.13
CA GLY A 210 -1.16 -17.17 -7.58
C GLY A 210 -2.42 -16.47 -8.11
N THR A 211 -3.21 -15.81 -7.26
CA THR A 211 -4.39 -15.04 -7.71
C THR A 211 -3.98 -14.00 -8.74
N ASP A 212 -4.62 -14.05 -9.91
CA ASP A 212 -4.49 -13.02 -10.93
C ASP A 212 -5.20 -11.72 -10.49
N SER A 213 -4.45 -10.82 -9.87
CA SER A 213 -4.91 -9.44 -9.58
C SER A 213 -4.62 -8.46 -10.73
N SER A 214 -4.16 -8.96 -11.88
CA SER A 214 -3.82 -8.13 -13.04
C SER A 214 -4.96 -8.04 -14.05
N SER A 215 -5.75 -9.09 -14.22
CA SER A 215 -6.87 -9.08 -15.17
C SER A 215 -8.18 -9.63 -14.64
N SER A 216 -8.17 -10.15 -13.41
CA SER A 216 -9.35 -10.76 -12.79
C SER A 216 -9.82 -9.99 -11.56
N ALA A 217 -11.13 -10.02 -11.33
CA ALA A 217 -11.77 -9.39 -10.18
C ALA A 217 -12.93 -10.27 -9.69
N TRP A 218 -13.38 -10.06 -8.46
CA TRP A 218 -14.64 -10.65 -8.02
C TRP A 218 -15.79 -9.86 -8.62
N VAL A 219 -16.67 -10.54 -9.35
CA VAL A 219 -17.81 -9.94 -10.05
C VAL A 219 -19.06 -10.73 -9.72
N ALA A 220 -20.08 -10.06 -9.17
CA ALA A 220 -21.36 -10.66 -8.84
C ALA A 220 -22.51 -9.97 -9.59
N VAL A 221 -23.39 -10.76 -10.17
CA VAL A 221 -24.63 -10.30 -10.84
C VAL A 221 -25.81 -10.95 -10.11
N PRO A 222 -26.34 -10.34 -9.03
CA PRO A 222 -27.27 -11.00 -8.10
C PRO A 222 -28.54 -11.53 -8.76
N SER A 223 -29.04 -10.83 -9.78
CA SER A 223 -30.23 -11.19 -10.55
C SER A 223 -30.02 -12.33 -11.55
N GLY A 224 -28.76 -12.72 -11.81
CA GLY A 224 -28.42 -13.77 -12.78
C GLY A 224 -28.73 -13.40 -14.24
N ILE A 225 -29.00 -12.12 -14.53
CA ILE A 225 -29.25 -11.67 -15.90
C ILE A 225 -28.01 -11.84 -16.79
N SER A 226 -28.23 -11.91 -18.10
CA SER A 226 -27.13 -11.97 -19.06
C SER A 226 -26.27 -10.70 -19.00
N PRO A 227 -24.95 -10.80 -19.31
CA PRO A 227 -24.05 -9.65 -19.28
C PRO A 227 -24.52 -8.46 -20.14
N ASP A 228 -25.16 -8.73 -21.28
CA ASP A 228 -25.69 -7.67 -22.17
C ASP A 228 -26.80 -6.82 -21.55
N ASN A 229 -27.48 -7.36 -20.53
CA ASN A 229 -28.59 -6.70 -19.83
C ASN A 229 -28.14 -5.95 -18.57
N VAL A 230 -26.87 -6.07 -18.18
CA VAL A 230 -26.31 -5.25 -17.10
C VAL A 230 -26.19 -3.81 -17.57
N ARG A 231 -26.69 -2.87 -16.75
CA ARG A 231 -26.70 -1.43 -17.05
C ARG A 231 -25.81 -0.62 -16.11
N SER A 232 -25.50 -1.15 -14.94
CA SER A 232 -24.66 -0.49 -13.94
C SER A 232 -23.64 -1.47 -13.36
N VAL A 233 -22.38 -1.06 -13.32
CA VAL A 233 -21.28 -1.82 -12.68
C VAL A 233 -20.73 -0.99 -11.53
N PHE A 234 -20.83 -1.49 -10.31
CA PHE A 234 -20.40 -0.80 -9.09
C PHE A 234 -19.05 -1.34 -8.61
N PHE A 235 -18.02 -0.50 -8.68
CA PHE A 235 -16.65 -0.88 -8.30
C PHE A 235 -16.35 -0.50 -6.85
N CYS A 236 -16.07 -1.51 -6.04
CA CYS A 236 -15.68 -1.37 -4.63
C CYS A 236 -14.24 -1.88 -4.41
N GLU A 237 -13.60 -1.42 -3.34
CA GLU A 237 -12.24 -1.87 -2.99
C GLU A 237 -12.22 -3.30 -2.44
N SER A 238 -13.32 -3.73 -1.81
CA SER A 238 -13.42 -5.07 -1.28
C SER A 238 -14.80 -5.72 -1.41
N ALA A 239 -14.84 -7.05 -1.34
CA ALA A 239 -16.08 -7.79 -1.50
C ALA A 239 -17.07 -7.52 -0.37
N PHE A 240 -16.60 -7.30 0.87
CA PHE A 240 -17.50 -6.90 1.96
C PHE A 240 -18.10 -5.52 1.74
N ASP A 241 -17.36 -4.58 1.14
CA ASP A 241 -17.89 -3.26 0.80
C ASP A 241 -18.94 -3.36 -0.30
N ALA A 242 -18.68 -4.17 -1.33
CA ALA A 242 -19.64 -4.44 -2.40
C ALA A 242 -20.93 -5.09 -1.88
N MET A 243 -20.82 -6.06 -0.97
CA MET A 243 -21.97 -6.70 -0.32
C MET A 243 -22.74 -5.72 0.58
N ALA A 244 -22.03 -4.85 1.31
CA ALA A 244 -22.64 -3.85 2.16
C ALA A 244 -23.39 -2.78 1.34
N PHE A 245 -22.75 -2.30 0.27
CA PHE A 245 -23.36 -1.42 -0.72
C PHE A 245 -24.65 -2.03 -1.28
N TYR A 246 -24.60 -3.30 -1.72
CA TYR A 246 -25.78 -4.01 -2.19
C TYR A 246 -26.88 -4.07 -1.13
N GLN A 247 -26.56 -4.47 0.09
CA GLN A 247 -27.56 -4.59 1.16
C GLN A 247 -28.30 -3.27 1.41
N MET A 248 -27.59 -2.16 1.43
CA MET A 248 -28.13 -0.84 1.72
C MET A 248 -28.89 -0.23 0.52
N ASN A 249 -28.49 -0.54 -0.71
CA ASN A 249 -28.97 0.15 -1.90
C ASN A 249 -29.73 -0.75 -2.90
N ARG A 250 -29.97 -2.04 -2.60
CA ARG A 250 -30.57 -3.03 -3.52
C ARG A 250 -31.86 -2.55 -4.21
N ILE A 251 -32.70 -1.81 -3.50
CA ILE A 251 -33.97 -1.28 -4.05
C ILE A 251 -33.69 -0.24 -5.14
N GLN A 252 -32.66 0.59 -4.96
CA GLN A 252 -32.35 1.71 -5.83
C GLN A 252 -31.47 1.31 -7.02
N ILE A 253 -30.58 0.33 -6.86
CA ILE A 253 -29.72 -0.15 -7.96
C ILE A 253 -30.49 -1.07 -8.94
N GLY A 254 -31.57 -1.70 -8.49
CA GLY A 254 -32.40 -2.60 -9.29
C GLY A 254 -31.69 -3.90 -9.71
N ASP A 255 -32.32 -4.64 -10.62
CA ASP A 255 -31.86 -5.98 -11.02
C ASP A 255 -30.81 -5.95 -12.15
N SER A 256 -30.56 -4.80 -12.77
CA SER A 256 -29.59 -4.64 -13.86
C SER A 256 -28.19 -4.24 -13.40
N ALA A 257 -27.77 -4.74 -12.23
CA ALA A 257 -26.55 -4.33 -11.56
C ALA A 257 -25.52 -5.47 -11.45
N ALA A 258 -24.25 -5.13 -11.66
CA ALA A 258 -23.10 -5.95 -11.30
C ALA A 258 -22.32 -5.27 -10.16
N LEU A 259 -21.87 -6.07 -9.20
CA LEU A 259 -21.04 -5.66 -8.07
C LEU A 259 -19.63 -6.17 -8.28
N VAL A 260 -18.62 -5.34 -8.01
CA VAL A 260 -17.23 -5.67 -8.26
C VAL A 260 -16.38 -5.40 -7.04
N SER A 261 -15.49 -6.34 -6.70
CA SER A 261 -14.38 -6.13 -5.78
C SER A 261 -13.06 -6.28 -6.50
N LEU A 262 -12.19 -5.28 -6.32
CA LEU A 262 -10.82 -5.28 -6.85
C LEU A 262 -9.81 -5.87 -5.85
N GLY A 263 -10.20 -5.99 -4.58
CA GLY A 263 -9.38 -6.50 -3.47
C GLY A 263 -8.19 -5.61 -3.16
N GLY A 264 -8.43 -4.30 -3.03
CA GLY A 264 -7.46 -3.24 -2.82
C GLY A 264 -7.12 -2.47 -4.09
N THR A 265 -5.85 -2.02 -4.21
CA THR A 265 -5.34 -1.36 -5.42
C THR A 265 -5.62 -2.21 -6.66
N PHE A 266 -6.13 -1.57 -7.71
CA PHE A 266 -6.44 -2.23 -8.97
C PHE A 266 -5.39 -2.02 -10.06
N SER A 267 -5.43 -2.87 -11.07
CA SER A 267 -4.75 -2.71 -12.36
C SER A 267 -5.73 -2.30 -13.45
N ASP A 268 -5.24 -1.66 -14.51
CA ASP A 268 -6.11 -1.12 -15.57
C ASP A 268 -6.89 -2.23 -16.29
N ARG A 269 -6.28 -3.41 -16.41
CA ARG A 269 -6.89 -4.60 -17.03
C ARG A 269 -8.05 -5.18 -16.22
N GLN A 270 -8.08 -5.04 -14.90
CA GLN A 270 -9.24 -5.43 -14.10
C GLN A 270 -10.47 -4.57 -14.44
N ILE A 271 -10.31 -3.25 -14.48
CA ILE A 271 -11.43 -2.35 -14.80
C ILE A 271 -11.89 -2.54 -16.25
N THR A 272 -10.96 -2.50 -17.21
CA THR A 272 -11.29 -2.64 -18.63
C THR A 272 -11.90 -4.00 -18.95
N GLY A 273 -11.34 -5.09 -18.41
CA GLY A 273 -11.88 -6.44 -18.63
C GLY A 273 -13.29 -6.62 -18.05
N VAL A 274 -13.59 -6.02 -16.90
CA VAL A 274 -14.97 -6.04 -16.35
C VAL A 274 -15.92 -5.22 -17.23
N MET A 275 -15.49 -4.08 -17.76
CA MET A 275 -16.35 -3.28 -18.64
C MET A 275 -16.54 -3.91 -20.02
N GLU A 276 -15.54 -4.63 -20.54
CA GLU A 276 -15.66 -5.47 -21.75
C GLU A 276 -16.70 -6.59 -21.55
N ARG A 277 -16.80 -7.14 -20.33
CA ARG A 277 -17.82 -8.13 -19.96
C ARG A 277 -19.25 -7.55 -20.01
N PHE A 278 -19.40 -6.26 -19.73
CA PHE A 278 -20.70 -5.58 -19.64
C PHE A 278 -20.72 -4.36 -20.57
N PRO A 279 -20.75 -4.56 -21.91
CA PRO A 279 -20.51 -3.49 -22.89
C PRO A 279 -21.56 -2.37 -22.86
N ASN A 280 -22.77 -2.68 -22.36
CA ASN A 280 -23.88 -1.74 -22.27
C ASN A 280 -24.00 -1.04 -20.90
N ALA A 281 -23.04 -1.29 -19.99
CA ALA A 281 -23.12 -0.82 -18.64
C ALA A 281 -22.33 0.46 -18.40
N ARG A 282 -22.77 1.23 -17.41
CA ARG A 282 -22.08 2.40 -16.89
C ARG A 282 -21.28 2.01 -15.64
N ALA A 283 -20.02 2.42 -15.57
CA ALA A 283 -19.19 2.25 -14.38
C ALA A 283 -19.58 3.25 -13.27
N PHE A 284 -19.60 2.80 -12.02
CA PHE A 284 -19.84 3.61 -10.82
C PHE A 284 -18.68 3.49 -9.84
N ASP A 285 -18.15 4.64 -9.39
CA ASP A 285 -17.17 4.75 -8.30
C ASP A 285 -17.87 4.58 -6.95
N CYS A 286 -17.54 3.50 -6.24
CA CYS A 286 -17.99 3.19 -4.89
C CYS A 286 -16.82 2.97 -3.91
N PHE A 287 -15.64 3.52 -4.20
CA PHE A 287 -14.43 3.35 -3.38
C PHE A 287 -14.53 4.07 -2.02
N ASP A 288 -13.53 3.85 -1.16
CA ASP A 288 -13.47 4.41 0.19
C ASP A 288 -13.36 5.95 0.16
N ASN A 289 -13.83 6.60 1.21
CA ASN A 289 -13.75 8.05 1.38
C ASN A 289 -12.35 8.55 1.79
N ASP A 290 -11.37 7.66 1.92
CA ASP A 290 -9.99 8.05 2.17
C ASP A 290 -9.28 8.54 0.89
N LEU A 291 -8.08 9.12 1.07
CA LEU A 291 -7.31 9.66 -0.04
C LEU A 291 -7.00 8.62 -1.13
N ALA A 292 -6.77 7.36 -0.75
CA ALA A 292 -6.47 6.31 -1.71
C ALA A 292 -7.70 5.97 -2.57
N GLY A 293 -8.86 5.77 -1.94
CA GLY A 293 -10.12 5.52 -2.63
C GLY A 293 -10.53 6.66 -3.56
N ARG A 294 -10.29 7.92 -3.14
CA ARG A 294 -10.51 9.08 -4.02
C ARG A 294 -9.57 9.09 -5.24
N ILE A 295 -8.31 8.71 -5.07
CA ILE A 295 -7.34 8.58 -6.18
C ILE A 295 -7.76 7.44 -7.12
N TYR A 296 -8.26 6.33 -6.58
CA TYR A 296 -8.79 5.22 -7.38
C TYR A 296 -9.97 5.64 -8.26
N GLY A 297 -10.90 6.45 -7.72
CA GLY A 297 -12.01 7.00 -8.50
C GLY A 297 -11.55 7.87 -9.68
N LEU A 298 -10.53 8.72 -9.48
CA LEU A 298 -9.93 9.53 -10.55
C LEU A 298 -9.22 8.68 -11.60
N ARG A 299 -8.46 7.66 -11.16
CA ARG A 299 -7.78 6.73 -12.07
C ARG A 299 -8.79 5.93 -12.90
N MET A 300 -9.88 5.47 -12.30
CA MET A 300 -10.95 4.77 -13.00
C MET A 300 -11.60 5.67 -14.07
N MET A 301 -11.91 6.91 -13.73
CA MET A 301 -12.43 7.89 -14.68
C MET A 301 -11.48 8.11 -15.85
N ALA A 302 -10.18 8.33 -15.57
CA ALA A 302 -9.17 8.53 -16.60
C ALA A 302 -9.08 7.34 -17.56
N LEU A 303 -9.16 6.12 -17.02
CA LEU A 303 -9.12 4.88 -17.80
C LEU A 303 -10.35 4.72 -18.71
N GLN A 304 -11.55 5.00 -18.20
CA GLN A 304 -12.79 4.95 -19.01
C GLN A 304 -12.81 5.98 -20.15
N GLU A 305 -12.09 7.09 -19.98
CA GLU A 305 -11.95 8.15 -20.98
C GLU A 305 -10.75 7.98 -21.92
N GLY A 306 -9.91 6.97 -21.70
CA GLY A 306 -8.66 6.80 -22.45
C GLY A 306 -7.65 7.93 -22.24
N ILE A 307 -7.65 8.56 -21.06
CA ILE A 307 -6.79 9.69 -20.72
C ILE A 307 -5.60 9.21 -19.90
N GLN A 308 -4.40 9.49 -20.38
CA GLN A 308 -3.20 9.37 -19.56
C GLN A 308 -3.20 10.46 -18.47
N MET A 309 -3.17 10.00 -17.22
CA MET A 309 -3.21 10.86 -16.04
C MET A 309 -2.14 10.43 -15.05
N LYS A 310 -1.36 11.40 -14.59
CA LYS A 310 -0.40 11.23 -13.49
C LYS A 310 -0.94 11.96 -12.26
N ILE A 311 -0.99 11.24 -11.15
CA ILE A 311 -1.43 11.77 -9.86
C ILE A 311 -0.26 11.65 -8.88
N SER A 312 0.14 12.76 -8.30
CA SER A 312 1.20 12.83 -7.29
C SER A 312 0.64 13.36 -5.98
N ARG A 313 1.10 12.83 -4.84
CA ARG A 313 0.73 13.35 -3.52
C ARG A 313 1.55 14.60 -3.21
N THR A 314 0.92 15.59 -2.61
CA THR A 314 1.55 16.83 -2.13
C THR A 314 1.11 17.10 -0.69
N ASP A 315 1.76 18.05 -0.01
CA ASP A 315 1.38 18.44 1.35
C ASP A 315 -0.05 18.99 1.43
N GLY A 316 -0.55 19.56 0.33
CA GLY A 316 -1.92 20.07 0.19
C GLY A 316 -2.96 19.05 -0.31
N GLY A 317 -2.56 17.81 -0.60
CA GLY A 317 -3.45 16.76 -1.11
C GLY A 317 -2.88 16.06 -2.34
N ILE A 318 -3.38 16.41 -3.53
CA ILE A 318 -2.95 15.80 -4.79
C ILE A 318 -2.66 16.84 -5.87
N ARG A 319 -1.71 16.52 -6.74
CA ARG A 319 -1.40 17.22 -7.98
C ARG A 319 -1.68 16.30 -9.15
N ILE A 320 -2.42 16.81 -10.14
CA ILE A 320 -2.86 16.06 -11.31
C ILE A 320 -2.22 16.66 -12.56
N GLU A 321 -1.63 15.79 -13.38
CA GLU A 321 -1.09 16.11 -14.68
C GLU A 321 -1.78 15.23 -15.74
N ALA A 322 -2.51 15.86 -16.66
CA ALA A 322 -3.24 15.18 -17.75
C ALA A 322 -3.53 16.15 -18.89
N LYS A 323 -3.50 15.67 -20.14
CA LYS A 323 -3.74 16.49 -21.36
C LYS A 323 -2.91 17.78 -21.40
N GLY A 324 -1.65 17.74 -20.95
CA GLY A 324 -0.76 18.91 -20.89
C GLY A 324 -1.16 19.97 -19.85
N LYS A 325 -2.16 19.70 -19.00
CA LYS A 325 -2.57 20.56 -17.89
C LYS A 325 -2.03 20.02 -16.58
N VAL A 326 -1.65 20.93 -15.69
CA VAL A 326 -1.23 20.61 -14.32
C VAL A 326 -2.04 21.45 -13.36
N PHE A 327 -2.67 20.81 -12.37
CA PHE A 327 -3.51 21.50 -11.40
C PHE A 327 -3.63 20.71 -10.10
N GLU A 328 -4.02 21.42 -9.04
CA GLU A 328 -4.25 20.86 -7.70
C GLU A 328 -5.73 21.09 -7.34
N PRO A 329 -6.56 20.03 -7.31
CA PRO A 329 -7.97 20.17 -6.97
C PRO A 329 -8.18 20.42 -5.47
N ASP A 330 -9.26 21.13 -5.13
CA ASP A 330 -9.66 21.37 -3.74
C ASP A 330 -10.20 20.06 -3.13
N MET A 331 -9.48 19.52 -2.14
CA MET A 331 -9.82 18.26 -1.46
C MET A 331 -11.13 18.32 -0.68
N LYS A 332 -11.67 19.51 -0.38
CA LYS A 332 -12.97 19.69 0.31
C LYS A 332 -14.17 19.63 -0.64
N ARG A 333 -13.92 19.71 -1.96
CA ARG A 333 -14.94 19.69 -3.00
C ARG A 333 -14.91 18.36 -3.76
N PRO A 334 -15.99 17.97 -4.45
CA PRO A 334 -16.02 16.74 -5.23
C PRO A 334 -14.90 16.72 -6.29
N LEU A 335 -13.90 15.84 -6.09
CA LEU A 335 -12.70 15.79 -6.94
C LEU A 335 -13.02 15.42 -8.38
N LEU A 336 -13.87 14.40 -8.58
CA LEU A 336 -14.26 13.94 -9.91
C LEU A 336 -14.91 15.06 -10.72
N ALA A 337 -15.80 15.85 -10.13
CA ALA A 337 -16.44 16.98 -10.80
C ALA A 337 -15.43 18.08 -11.19
N GLN A 338 -14.47 18.39 -10.31
CA GLN A 338 -13.41 19.35 -10.59
C GLN A 338 -12.55 18.88 -11.76
N VAL A 339 -12.07 17.64 -11.72
CA VAL A 339 -11.21 17.05 -12.76
C VAL A 339 -11.96 16.91 -14.07
N ALA A 340 -13.22 16.47 -14.03
CA ALA A 340 -14.07 16.32 -15.21
C ALA A 340 -14.22 17.63 -15.99
N ARG A 341 -14.46 18.73 -15.26
CA ARG A 341 -14.56 20.08 -15.82
C ARG A 341 -13.24 20.56 -16.40
N GLN A 342 -12.11 20.33 -15.71
CA GLN A 342 -10.80 20.80 -16.19
C GLN A 342 -10.30 20.04 -17.42
N LEU A 343 -10.63 18.75 -17.53
CA LEU A 343 -10.17 17.88 -18.61
C LEU A 343 -11.18 17.68 -19.75
N ASN A 344 -12.34 18.35 -19.68
CA ASN A 344 -13.46 18.23 -20.63
C ASN A 344 -13.88 16.77 -20.86
N ILE A 345 -14.13 16.06 -19.76
CA ILE A 345 -14.50 14.64 -19.74
C ILE A 345 -15.90 14.44 -20.32
N ARG A 346 -16.06 13.46 -21.22
CA ARG A 346 -17.34 13.20 -21.92
C ARG A 346 -18.11 12.02 -21.32
N TYR A 347 -17.42 10.93 -21.00
CA TYR A 347 -17.96 9.77 -20.33
C TYR A 347 -18.41 10.18 -18.94
N ARG A 348 -19.73 10.15 -18.74
CA ARG A 348 -20.32 10.37 -17.44
C ARG A 348 -20.19 9.09 -16.65
N MET A 349 -19.05 8.84 -16.02
CA MET A 349 -18.95 7.82 -14.99
C MET A 349 -19.96 8.13 -13.86
N GLY A 350 -20.56 7.10 -13.27
CA GLY A 350 -21.38 7.25 -12.08
C GLY A 350 -20.50 7.40 -10.84
N GLN A 351 -21.03 8.02 -9.79
CA GLN A 351 -20.37 8.05 -8.49
C GLN A 351 -21.41 7.82 -7.40
N TRP A 352 -21.16 6.83 -6.55
CA TRP A 352 -22.01 6.50 -5.41
C TRP A 352 -21.12 6.13 -4.22
N LEU A 353 -20.67 7.17 -3.53
CA LEU A 353 -19.72 7.04 -2.43
C LEU A 353 -20.42 6.67 -1.13
N PRO A 354 -19.69 6.06 -0.17
CA PRO A 354 -20.14 6.02 1.20
C PRO A 354 -20.49 7.44 1.69
N PRO A 355 -21.51 7.62 2.55
CA PRO A 355 -21.79 8.92 3.14
C PRO A 355 -20.54 9.48 3.84
N LYS A 356 -20.35 10.80 3.80
CA LYS A 356 -19.11 11.47 4.27
C LYS A 356 -18.70 11.15 5.71
N ALA A 357 -19.64 10.72 6.55
CA ALA A 357 -19.36 10.34 7.94
C ALA A 357 -18.66 8.98 8.06
N PHE A 358 -18.63 8.15 7.02
CA PHE A 358 -18.11 6.80 7.04
C PHE A 358 -16.95 6.65 6.07
N LYS A 359 -16.00 5.76 6.40
CA LYS A 359 -14.85 5.48 5.55
C LYS A 359 -15.25 4.66 4.33
N ASP A 360 -15.89 3.52 4.57
CA ASP A 360 -16.27 2.55 3.55
C ASP A 360 -17.73 2.10 3.74
N TRP A 361 -18.25 1.30 2.80
CA TRP A 361 -19.63 0.82 2.86
C TRP A 361 -19.86 -0.20 3.99
N ASN A 362 -18.84 -0.96 4.39
CA ASN A 362 -18.98 -1.87 5.53
C ASN A 362 -19.14 -1.12 6.85
N ASP A 363 -18.40 -0.03 7.04
CA ASP A 363 -18.53 0.89 8.16
C ASP A 363 -19.92 1.56 8.19
N CYS A 364 -20.47 1.92 7.03
CA CYS A 364 -21.85 2.42 6.92
C CYS A 364 -22.85 1.41 7.50
N LEU A 365 -22.70 0.15 7.11
CA LEU A 365 -23.60 -0.92 7.51
C LEU A 365 -23.46 -1.26 9.01
N LEU A 366 -22.25 -1.10 9.56
CA LEU A 366 -21.97 -1.27 10.98
C LEU A 366 -22.27 -0.02 11.82
N ASN A 367 -22.70 1.08 11.19
CA ASN A 367 -22.85 2.39 11.80
C ASN A 367 -21.60 2.82 12.59
N ARG A 368 -20.42 2.68 11.96
CA ARG A 368 -19.12 3.07 12.50
C ARG A 368 -18.60 4.32 11.79
N PRO A 369 -19.01 5.53 12.23
CA PRO A 369 -18.50 6.75 11.61
C PRO A 369 -16.99 6.83 11.78
N MET A 370 -16.32 7.50 10.83
CA MET A 370 -14.92 7.87 10.97
C MET A 370 -14.78 8.68 12.25
N GLU A 371 -13.87 8.25 13.12
CA GLU A 371 -13.50 9.04 14.27
C GLU A 371 -13.01 10.40 13.78
N PRO A 372 -13.46 11.51 14.42
CA PRO A 372 -12.85 12.80 14.14
C PRO A 372 -11.35 12.61 14.34
N VAL A 373 -10.56 13.01 13.35
CA VAL A 373 -9.12 13.16 13.54
C VAL A 373 -8.95 14.30 14.54
N ILE A 374 -9.07 13.97 15.82
CA ILE A 374 -8.52 14.77 16.90
C ILE A 374 -7.04 14.69 16.61
N SER A 375 -6.53 15.69 15.89
CA SER A 375 -5.10 15.92 15.82
C SER A 375 -4.64 15.90 17.27
N PRO A 376 -3.80 14.95 17.71
CA PRO A 376 -3.34 14.98 19.09
C PRO A 376 -2.72 16.35 19.27
N HIS A 377 -3.24 17.11 20.25
CA HIS A 377 -2.58 18.34 20.67
C HIS A 377 -1.13 17.95 20.95
N LYS A 378 -0.18 18.82 20.60
CA LYS A 378 1.27 18.54 20.74
C LYS A 378 1.61 17.96 22.12
N GLU A 379 0.87 18.36 23.14
CA GLU A 379 0.90 17.90 24.53
C GLU A 379 0.47 16.42 24.72
N GLU A 380 -0.57 15.92 24.04
CA GLU A 380 -0.97 14.49 24.10
C GLU A 380 0.04 13.59 23.38
N ARG A 381 0.71 14.11 22.36
CA ARG A 381 1.81 13.42 21.67
C ARG A 381 3.03 13.31 22.58
N GLU A 382 3.35 14.37 23.31
CA GLU A 382 4.44 14.43 24.29
C GLU A 382 4.14 13.62 25.57
N GLN A 383 2.88 13.58 26.02
CA GLN A 383 2.44 12.70 27.12
C GLN A 383 2.49 11.22 26.74
N ASN A 384 2.02 10.83 25.56
CA ASN A 384 2.13 9.44 25.10
C ASN A 384 3.60 9.00 24.93
N LEU A 385 4.47 9.91 24.46
CA LEU A 385 5.91 9.67 24.37
C LEU A 385 6.60 9.59 25.75
N SER A 386 6.14 10.36 26.73
CA SER A 386 6.68 10.32 28.10
C SER A 386 6.21 9.09 28.87
N GLU A 387 4.95 8.69 28.71
CA GLU A 387 4.41 7.45 29.31
C GLU A 387 5.06 6.19 28.73
N GLN A 388 5.34 6.16 27.42
CA GLN A 388 6.09 5.07 26.79
C GLN A 388 7.54 5.01 27.28
N ARG A 389 8.18 6.15 27.56
CA ARG A 389 9.54 6.21 28.13
C ARG A 389 9.59 5.72 29.58
N ASN A 390 8.54 5.96 30.37
CA ASN A 390 8.47 5.53 31.77
C ASN A 390 8.12 4.04 31.96
N LYS A 391 7.44 3.40 31.00
CA LYS A 391 7.14 1.95 31.06
C LYS A 391 8.35 1.05 30.75
N GLY A 392 9.47 1.62 30.30
CA GLY A 392 10.68 0.90 29.87
C GLY A 392 11.75 0.65 30.95
N ARG A 393 11.50 0.94 32.23
CA ARG A 393 12.43 0.61 33.33
C ARG A 393 11.70 -0.07 34.49
N LYS A 394 11.74 -1.39 34.51
CA LYS A 394 11.85 -2.16 35.75
C LYS A 394 13.09 -3.03 35.65
N ILE A 395 13.98 -2.83 36.61
CA ILE A 395 15.19 -3.64 36.88
C ILE A 395 14.73 -5.01 37.37
#